data_AF-A0A8T6M7Z6-F1
#
_entry.id   AF-A0A8T6M7Z6-F1
#
_cell.length_a   1.000
_cell.length_b   1.000
_cell.length_c   1.000
_cell.angle_alpha   90.00
_cell.angle_beta   90.00
_cell.angle_gamma   90.00
#
_symmetry.space_group_name_H-M   'P 1'
#
loop_
_entity.id
_entity.type
_entity.pdbx_description
1 polymer ?
#
loop_
_entity_poly.entity_id
_entity_poly.type
_entity_poly.pdbx_seq_one_letter_code
_entity_poly.pdbx_strand_id
1 'polypeptide(L)'
;MQFKVTQKNTRQTPRKVRLVANAIKNLPLEQAIKQLAVMDRRATVVMLKTIKQAIANAKNNHGVDADKLSIKEILVNGGPVYKRFNPVSRGRAHSILKRTSHITVTLEEKIEKKVEEDVKVEKKTEVKKVADKKVEKKTTTKKAAPKKATVKKTTKK
;
A
#
# COMPACT_ATOMS: atom_id res chain seq x y z
N MET A 1 4.90 -6.22 18.14
CA MET A 1 4.48 -5.10 19.02
C MET A 1 3.89 -3.96 18.18
N GLN A 2 3.25 -2.96 18.82
CA GLN A 2 2.66 -1.79 18.13
C GLN A 2 3.22 -0.48 18.68
N PHE A 3 3.51 0.46 17.77
CA PHE A 3 4.05 1.78 18.07
C PHE A 3 3.07 2.85 17.59
N LYS A 4 2.47 3.57 18.54
CA LYS A 4 1.46 4.58 18.27
C LYS A 4 2.04 5.97 18.43
N VAL A 5 1.83 6.83 17.44
CA VAL A 5 2.18 8.26 17.49
C VAL A 5 0.98 9.09 17.10
N THR A 6 0.74 10.17 17.83
CA THR A 6 -0.37 11.10 17.54
C THR A 6 0.15 12.53 17.39
N GLN A 7 -0.04 13.12 16.21
CA GLN A 7 0.19 14.54 15.97
C GLN A 7 -1.11 15.32 16.17
N LYS A 8 -1.14 16.19 17.18
CA LYS A 8 -2.35 16.93 17.57
C LYS A 8 -2.40 18.34 16.97
N ASN A 9 -3.62 18.88 16.81
CA ASN A 9 -3.89 20.27 16.41
C ASN A 9 -3.24 20.70 15.09
N THR A 10 -3.18 19.80 14.11
CA THR A 10 -2.67 20.13 12.78
C THR A 10 -3.66 21.07 12.09
N ARG A 11 -3.18 22.24 11.63
CA ARG A 11 -3.98 23.25 10.91
C ARG A 11 -4.26 22.84 9.46
N GLN A 12 -4.86 21.67 9.28
CA GLN A 12 -5.32 21.11 8.01
C GLN A 12 -6.69 20.48 8.20
N THR A 13 -7.53 20.49 7.16
CA THR A 13 -8.84 19.86 7.22
C THR A 13 -8.71 18.33 7.17
N PRO A 14 -9.43 17.58 8.04
CA PRO A 14 -9.35 16.11 8.09
C PRO A 14 -9.56 15.44 6.72
N ARG A 15 -10.49 15.95 5.90
CA ARG A 15 -10.75 15.44 4.54
C ARG A 15 -9.51 15.43 3.66
N LYS A 16 -8.72 16.52 3.65
CA LYS A 16 -7.52 16.63 2.81
C LYS A 16 -6.42 15.67 3.28
N VAL A 17 -6.30 15.48 4.59
CA VAL A 17 -5.32 14.56 5.19
C VAL A 17 -5.73 13.10 4.96
N ARG A 18 -7.03 12.77 5.02
CA ARG A 18 -7.55 11.43 4.72
C ARG A 18 -7.25 10.97 3.31
N LEU A 19 -7.28 11.87 2.33
CA LEU A 19 -6.89 11.54 0.95
C LEU A 19 -5.46 11.01 0.87
N VAL A 20 -4.53 11.65 1.59
CA VAL A 20 -3.13 11.21 1.64
C VAL A 20 -2.98 9.93 2.46
N ALA A 21 -3.67 9.83 3.60
CA ALA A 21 -3.63 8.64 4.45
C ALA A 21 -4.13 7.38 3.71
N ASN A 22 -5.21 7.51 2.93
CA ASN A 22 -5.77 6.40 2.16
C ASN A 22 -4.81 5.92 1.06
N ALA A 23 -4.02 6.83 0.47
CA ALA A 23 -3.03 6.46 -0.55
C ALA A 23 -1.88 5.60 0.01
N ILE A 24 -1.56 5.74 1.30
CA ILE A 24 -0.40 5.08 1.92
C ILE A 24 -0.75 3.91 2.84
N LYS A 25 -2.02 3.75 3.24
CA LYS A 25 -2.45 2.77 4.25
C LYS A 25 -2.03 1.33 3.93
N ASN A 26 -2.05 0.95 2.65
CA ASN A 26 -1.79 -0.43 2.20
C ASN A 26 -0.38 -0.61 1.61
N LEU A 27 0.48 0.40 1.70
CA LEU A 27 1.85 0.32 1.19
C LEU A 27 2.80 -0.15 2.29
N PRO A 28 3.88 -0.88 1.95
CA PRO A 28 4.96 -1.13 2.89
C PRO A 28 5.62 0.19 3.30
N LEU A 29 6.19 0.22 4.50
CA LEU A 29 6.66 1.45 5.14
C LEU A 29 7.64 2.25 4.27
N GLU A 30 8.60 1.58 3.65
CA GLU A 30 9.60 2.23 2.79
C GLU A 30 8.95 2.87 1.55
N GLN A 31 8.04 2.16 0.89
CA GLN A 31 7.31 2.69 -0.27
C GLN A 31 6.39 3.85 0.13
N ALA A 32 5.76 3.79 1.30
CA ALA A 32 4.94 4.88 1.81
C ALA A 32 5.78 6.16 2.01
N ILE A 33 7.01 6.07 2.54
CA ILE A 33 7.90 7.22 2.71
C ILE A 33 8.28 7.82 1.35
N LYS A 34 8.64 6.97 0.37
CA LYS A 34 8.96 7.40 -1.00
C LYS A 34 7.77 8.08 -1.67
N GLN A 35 6.58 7.49 -1.56
CA GLN A 35 5.34 8.05 -2.12
C GLN A 35 4.99 9.41 -1.51
N LEU A 36 5.18 9.57 -0.19
CA LEU A 36 4.95 10.85 0.49
C LEU A 36 5.94 11.93 0.09
N ALA A 37 7.17 11.57 -0.30
CA ALA A 37 8.19 12.52 -0.71
C ALA A 37 7.88 13.16 -2.08
N VAL A 38 7.25 12.41 -2.98
CA VAL A 38 6.96 12.87 -4.36
C VAL A 38 5.56 13.49 -4.49
N MET A 39 4.63 13.15 -3.60
CA MET A 39 3.24 13.58 -3.71
C MET A 39 3.08 15.10 -3.45
N ASP A 40 2.50 15.82 -4.43
CA ASP A 40 2.23 17.27 -4.34
C ASP A 40 0.95 17.58 -3.55
N ARG A 41 0.99 17.34 -2.24
CA ARG A 41 -0.09 17.71 -1.31
C ARG A 41 0.53 18.23 -0.02
N ARG A 42 0.14 19.43 0.45
CA ARG A 42 0.63 19.99 1.73
C ARG A 42 0.50 19.04 2.94
N ALA A 43 -0.48 18.14 2.94
CA ALA A 43 -0.68 17.17 4.02
C ALA A 43 0.47 16.14 4.14
N THR A 44 1.27 15.93 3.09
CA THR A 44 2.39 14.97 3.08
C THR A 44 3.47 15.37 4.07
N VAL A 45 3.78 16.67 4.17
CA VAL A 45 4.80 17.20 5.10
C VAL A 45 4.51 16.80 6.54
N VAL A 46 3.26 16.94 6.97
CA VAL A 46 2.85 16.57 8.33
C VAL A 46 2.86 15.06 8.51
N MET A 47 2.35 14.31 7.52
CA MET A 47 2.27 12.85 7.60
C MET A 47 3.66 12.20 7.65
N LEU A 48 4.59 12.70 6.82
CA LEU A 48 5.98 12.25 6.79
C LEU A 48 6.68 12.53 8.12
N LYS A 49 6.44 13.69 8.75
CA LYS A 49 6.94 13.98 10.09
C LYS A 49 6.41 12.99 11.13
N THR A 50 5.11 12.67 11.09
CA THR A 50 4.49 11.73 12.03
C THR A 50 5.02 10.30 11.86
N ILE A 51 5.20 9.83 10.61
CA ILE A 51 5.76 8.50 10.34
C ILE A 51 7.22 8.42 10.78
N LYS A 52 8.05 9.44 10.47
CA LYS A 52 9.45 9.48 10.93
C LYS A 52 9.55 9.46 12.46
N GLN A 53 8.65 10.17 13.14
CA GLN A 53 8.57 10.12 14.61
C GLN A 53 8.20 8.73 15.12
N ALA A 54 7.28 8.02 14.47
CA ALA A 54 6.92 6.66 14.85
C ALA A 54 8.09 5.68 14.68
N ILE A 55 8.86 5.79 13.60
CA ILE A 55 10.08 5.00 13.37
C ILE A 55 11.12 5.32 14.45
N ALA A 56 11.34 6.59 14.78
CA ALA A 56 12.28 6.99 15.81
C ALA A 56 11.90 6.44 17.18
N ASN A 57 10.61 6.44 17.53
CA ASN A 57 10.12 5.85 18.78
C ASN A 57 10.33 4.33 18.82
N ALA A 58 10.06 3.62 17.72
CA ALA A 58 10.30 2.18 17.63
C ALA A 58 11.78 1.85 17.80
N LYS A 59 12.66 2.63 17.16
CA LYS A 59 14.11 2.47 17.26
C LYS A 59 14.64 2.76 18.66
N ASN A 60 14.30 3.91 19.24
CA ASN A 60 14.89 4.37 20.50
C ASN A 60 14.37 3.59 21.71
N ASN A 61 13.08 3.24 21.74
CA ASN A 61 12.50 2.62 22.93
C ASN A 61 12.57 1.10 22.89
N HIS A 62 12.62 0.48 21.71
CA HIS A 62 12.50 -0.97 21.55
C HIS A 62 13.60 -1.59 20.67
N GLY A 63 14.53 -0.79 20.13
CA GLY A 63 15.64 -1.30 19.33
C GLY A 63 15.21 -1.90 17.98
N VAL A 64 14.03 -1.54 17.47
CA VAL A 64 13.44 -2.15 16.28
C VAL A 64 13.87 -1.40 15.03
N ASP A 65 14.38 -2.13 14.05
CA ASP A 65 14.76 -1.57 12.75
C ASP A 65 13.56 -1.22 11.88
N ALA A 66 13.74 -0.25 10.99
CA ALA A 66 12.67 0.25 10.11
C ALA A 66 12.13 -0.82 9.14
N ASP A 67 12.97 -1.77 8.71
CA ASP A 67 12.60 -2.78 7.71
C ASP A 67 11.59 -3.81 8.26
N LYS A 68 11.61 -4.01 9.57
CA LYS A 68 10.70 -4.92 10.29
C LYS A 68 9.35 -4.26 10.59
N LEU A 69 9.21 -2.96 10.34
CA LEU A 69 7.99 -2.21 10.63
C LEU A 69 7.04 -2.19 9.43
N SER A 70 5.75 -2.22 9.74
CA SER A 70 4.65 -2.08 8.78
C SER A 70 3.63 -1.07 9.30
N ILE A 71 2.93 -0.42 8.37
CA ILE A 71 1.82 0.46 8.73
C ILE A 71 0.61 -0.42 9.02
N LYS A 72 0.16 -0.46 10.28
CA LYS A 72 -1.06 -1.18 10.66
C LYS A 72 -2.29 -0.32 10.41
N GLU A 73 -2.24 0.91 10.90
CA GLU A 73 -3.38 1.81 10.87
C GLU A 73 -2.96 3.28 10.81
N ILE A 74 -3.74 4.06 10.06
CA ILE A 74 -3.65 5.53 10.05
C ILE A 74 -5.04 6.08 10.30
N LEU A 75 -5.21 6.79 11.42
CA LEU A 75 -6.45 7.43 11.80
C LEU A 75 -6.31 8.95 11.69
N VAL A 76 -7.33 9.57 11.11
CA VAL A 76 -7.39 11.03 10.97
C VAL A 76 -8.71 11.53 11.55
N ASN A 77 -8.60 12.09 12.75
CA ASN A 77 -9.73 12.60 13.53
C ASN A 77 -9.87 14.11 13.36
N GLY A 78 -11.10 14.61 13.53
CA GLY A 78 -11.36 16.04 13.63
C GLY A 78 -10.82 16.60 14.94
N GLY A 79 -10.14 17.74 14.87
CA GLY A 79 -9.75 18.50 16.05
C GLY A 79 -10.65 19.71 16.30
N PRO A 80 -10.24 20.61 17.21
CA PRO A 80 -10.94 21.86 17.47
C PRO A 80 -11.18 22.67 16.18
N VAL A 81 -12.38 23.20 16.03
CA VAL A 81 -12.77 24.00 14.87
C VAL A 81 -12.88 25.46 15.28
N TYR A 82 -12.07 26.32 14.66
CA TYR A 82 -12.19 27.76 14.90
C TYR A 82 -13.30 28.33 14.03
N LYS A 83 -14.30 28.93 14.67
CA LYS A 83 -15.38 29.67 14.01
C LYS A 83 -14.91 31.10 13.69
N ARG A 84 -15.08 31.53 12.45
CA ARG A 84 -14.84 32.89 11.95
C ARG A 84 -16.06 33.33 11.13
N PHE A 85 -16.22 34.62 10.89
CA PHE A 85 -17.27 35.14 10.02
C PHE A 85 -16.66 35.73 8.75
N ASN A 86 -17.44 35.74 7.67
CA ASN A 86 -17.13 36.46 6.45
C ASN A 86 -18.30 37.40 6.16
N PRO A 87 -18.08 38.72 6.06
CA PRO A 87 -19.11 39.66 5.65
C PRO A 87 -19.52 39.40 4.20
N VAL A 88 -20.81 39.56 3.91
CA VAL A 88 -21.42 39.34 2.59
C VAL A 88 -22.41 40.48 2.31
N SER A 89 -22.92 40.55 1.06
CA SER A 89 -23.91 41.55 0.62
C SER A 89 -25.13 41.65 1.55
N ARG A 90 -25.71 42.85 1.61
CA ARG A 90 -26.94 43.16 2.37
C ARG A 90 -26.82 42.90 3.89
N GLY A 91 -25.69 43.24 4.49
CA GLY A 91 -25.48 43.12 5.94
C GLY A 91 -25.47 41.69 6.49
N ARG A 92 -25.31 40.68 5.62
CA ARG A 92 -25.29 39.27 6.02
C ARG A 92 -23.88 38.83 6.38
N ALA A 93 -23.78 37.82 7.26
CA ALA A 93 -22.52 37.18 7.59
C ALA A 93 -22.63 35.66 7.44
N HIS A 94 -21.67 35.06 6.72
CA HIS A 94 -21.53 33.61 6.64
C HIS A 94 -20.45 33.11 7.58
N SER A 95 -20.61 31.89 8.10
CA SER A 95 -19.61 31.28 8.96
C SER A 95 -18.51 30.60 8.14
N ILE A 96 -17.25 30.85 8.50
CA ILE A 96 -16.07 30.12 8.02
C ILE A 96 -15.55 29.25 9.14
N LEU A 97 -15.46 27.95 8.89
CA LEU A 97 -14.92 26.96 9.83
C LEU A 97 -13.46 26.64 9.48
N LYS A 98 -12.50 27.13 10.27
CA LYS A 98 -11.09 26.74 10.16
C LYS A 98 -10.87 25.45 10.98
N ARG A 99 -11.09 24.32 10.31
CA ARG A 99 -10.99 22.97 10.89
C ARG A 99 -9.52 22.57 11.11
N THR A 100 -9.26 21.87 12.21
CA THR A 100 -7.98 21.19 12.49
C THR A 100 -8.16 19.68 12.50
N SER A 101 -7.05 18.94 12.52
CA SER A 101 -7.04 17.47 12.57
C SER A 101 -6.04 16.93 13.58
N HIS A 102 -6.36 15.77 14.15
CA HIS A 102 -5.44 14.91 14.87
C HIS A 102 -5.10 13.70 14.00
N ILE A 103 -3.81 13.44 13.81
CA ILE A 103 -3.31 12.35 12.98
C ILE A 103 -2.69 11.32 13.91
N THR A 104 -3.17 10.09 13.84
CA THR A 104 -2.62 8.97 14.61
C THR A 104 -2.09 7.94 13.64
N VAL A 105 -0.82 7.56 13.79
CA VAL A 105 -0.18 6.50 13.02
C VAL A 105 0.18 5.38 13.98
N THR A 106 -0.20 4.16 13.63
CA THR A 106 0.16 2.93 14.35
C THR A 106 1.02 2.08 13.44
N LEU A 107 2.28 1.88 13.83
CA LEU A 107 3.18 0.92 13.21
C LEU A 107 3.12 -0.40 13.97
N GLU A 108 3.31 -1.51 13.26
CA GLU A 108 3.36 -2.85 13.82
C GLU A 108 4.59 -3.58 13.30
N GLU A 109 5.27 -4.30 14.18
CA GLU A 109 6.32 -5.24 13.79
C GLU A 109 5.74 -6.39 12.99
N LYS A 110 6.32 -6.64 11.82
CA LYS A 110 6.05 -7.84 11.06
C LYS A 110 6.63 -9.02 11.84
N ILE A 111 5.75 -9.77 12.49
CA ILE A 111 6.08 -11.12 12.93
C ILE A 111 5.98 -11.96 11.67
N GLU A 112 7.12 -12.39 11.13
CA GLU A 112 7.16 -13.39 10.08
C GLU A 112 6.51 -14.65 10.65
N LYS A 113 5.21 -14.84 10.37
CA LYS A 113 4.60 -16.15 10.50
C LYS A 113 5.35 -17.00 9.48
N LYS A 114 6.12 -17.98 9.97
CA LYS A 114 6.66 -19.07 9.17
C LYS A 114 5.50 -19.80 8.48
N VAL A 115 5.05 -19.30 7.34
CA VAL A 115 4.13 -20.01 6.42
C VAL A 115 4.95 -20.79 5.37
N GLU A 116 6.24 -20.99 5.64
CA GLU A 116 7.17 -21.62 4.71
C GLU A 116 7.24 -23.15 4.81
N GLU A 117 6.57 -23.80 5.77
CA GLU A 117 6.60 -25.27 5.88
C GLU A 117 5.48 -25.96 5.09
N ASP A 118 4.32 -25.33 4.87
CA ASP A 118 3.17 -26.02 4.24
C ASP A 118 3.15 -25.92 2.69
N VAL A 119 3.64 -24.82 2.09
CA VAL A 119 3.52 -24.60 0.64
C VAL A 119 4.58 -25.36 -0.19
N LYS A 120 5.65 -25.86 0.44
CA LYS A 120 6.71 -26.64 -0.24
C LYS A 120 6.38 -28.14 -0.36
N VAL A 121 5.44 -28.66 0.43
CA VAL A 121 5.02 -30.07 0.35
C VAL A 121 4.04 -30.28 -0.80
N GLU A 122 3.10 -29.34 -1.01
CA GLU A 122 2.04 -29.46 -2.02
C GLU A 122 2.56 -29.32 -3.47
N LYS A 123 3.57 -28.46 -3.71
CA LYS A 123 4.16 -28.33 -5.07
C LYS A 123 5.00 -29.54 -5.49
N LYS A 124 5.46 -30.39 -4.55
CA LYS A 124 6.20 -31.62 -4.87
C LYS A 124 5.26 -32.81 -5.13
N THR A 125 4.04 -32.79 -4.59
CA THR A 125 3.07 -33.90 -4.73
C THR A 125 2.20 -33.82 -5.97
N GLU A 126 1.97 -32.63 -6.56
CA GLU A 126 1.18 -32.51 -7.79
C GLU A 126 1.96 -32.83 -9.07
N VAL A 127 3.26 -32.53 -9.13
CA VAL A 127 4.08 -32.79 -10.35
C VAL A 127 4.29 -34.29 -10.59
N LYS A 128 4.28 -35.13 -9.55
CA LYS A 128 4.42 -36.59 -9.70
C LYS A 128 3.14 -37.31 -10.13
N LYS A 129 1.94 -36.77 -9.82
CA LYS A 129 0.67 -37.46 -10.16
C LYS A 129 0.18 -37.26 -11.59
N VAL A 130 0.69 -36.26 -12.31
CA VAL A 130 0.29 -35.98 -13.70
C VAL A 130 1.20 -36.69 -14.72
N ALA A 131 2.40 -37.12 -14.33
CA ALA A 131 3.34 -37.79 -15.23
C ALA A 131 3.01 -39.28 -15.49
N ASP A 132 2.45 -40.01 -14.51
CA ASP A 132 2.35 -41.48 -14.58
C ASP A 132 1.03 -42.05 -15.13
N LYS A 133 0.06 -41.21 -15.56
CA LYS A 133 -1.25 -41.70 -16.05
C LYS A 133 -1.49 -41.57 -17.56
N LYS A 134 -0.51 -41.10 -18.35
CA LYS A 134 -0.71 -40.87 -19.80
C LYS A 134 0.10 -41.79 -20.74
N VAL A 135 0.85 -42.77 -20.23
CA VAL A 135 1.78 -43.55 -21.06
C VAL A 135 1.27 -44.95 -21.47
N GLU A 136 0.25 -45.51 -20.83
CA GLU A 136 -0.20 -46.87 -21.16
C GLU A 136 -1.62 -46.93 -21.76
N LYS A 137 -1.67 -46.92 -23.10
CA LYS A 137 -2.66 -47.54 -24.02
C LYS A 137 -3.13 -46.59 -25.13
N LYS A 138 -2.42 -46.58 -26.25
CA LYS A 138 -2.88 -47.21 -27.52
C LYS A 138 -1.91 -46.90 -28.68
N THR A 139 -1.38 -47.99 -29.19
CA THR A 139 -0.73 -48.21 -30.48
C THR A 139 -1.56 -47.70 -31.67
N THR A 140 -0.91 -47.15 -32.71
CA THR A 140 -0.88 -47.66 -34.11
C THR A 140 -0.59 -46.58 -35.17
N THR A 141 0.36 -46.90 -36.05
CA THR A 141 0.41 -46.58 -37.50
C THR A 141 0.82 -45.19 -38.04
N LYS A 142 1.96 -45.25 -38.77
CA LYS A 142 2.26 -44.66 -40.10
C LYS A 142 2.64 -43.16 -40.24
N LYS A 143 3.94 -42.97 -40.51
CA LYS A 143 4.53 -42.49 -41.79
C LYS A 143 4.23 -41.05 -42.23
N ALA A 144 5.22 -40.14 -42.13
CA ALA A 144 5.81 -39.39 -43.26
C ALA A 144 6.63 -38.16 -42.82
N ALA A 145 7.75 -37.95 -43.52
CA ALA A 145 8.79 -36.93 -43.33
C ALA A 145 8.37 -35.50 -43.76
N PRO A 146 9.14 -34.46 -43.39
CA PRO A 146 8.84 -33.06 -43.70
C PRO A 146 9.43 -32.63 -45.07
N LYS A 147 8.73 -31.77 -45.82
CA LYS A 147 9.33 -31.04 -46.95
C LYS A 147 8.83 -29.59 -47.07
N LYS A 148 9.81 -28.74 -47.32
CA LYS A 148 9.82 -27.29 -47.64
C LYS A 148 8.73 -26.85 -48.62
N ALA A 149 8.24 -25.62 -48.44
CA ALA A 149 8.00 -24.67 -49.54
C ALA A 149 7.93 -23.22 -49.02
N THR A 150 8.84 -22.40 -49.55
CA THR A 150 8.81 -20.93 -49.59
C THR A 150 7.64 -20.43 -50.47
N VAL A 151 7.25 -19.16 -50.30
CA VAL A 151 7.12 -18.13 -51.37
C VAL A 151 5.96 -17.11 -51.15
N LYS A 152 6.39 -15.83 -51.03
CA LYS A 152 5.85 -14.52 -51.50
C LYS A 152 4.55 -13.88 -50.95
N LYS A 153 4.78 -12.63 -50.49
CA LYS A 153 4.12 -11.35 -50.83
C LYS A 153 2.60 -11.33 -51.02
N THR A 154 1.92 -10.49 -50.23
CA THR A 154 1.04 -9.41 -50.76
C THR A 154 0.92 -8.25 -49.77
N THR A 155 0.89 -7.06 -50.36
CA THR A 155 0.86 -5.68 -49.82
C THR A 155 -0.53 -5.20 -49.36
N LYS A 156 -0.51 -4.10 -48.58
CA LYS A 156 -1.55 -3.04 -48.40
C LYS A 156 -2.85 -3.38 -47.66
N LYS A 157 -3.06 -2.75 -46.49
CA LYS A 157 -3.91 -1.56 -46.35
C LYS A 157 -3.53 -0.80 -45.08
#